data_AF-A0A7W1QVK5-F1
#
_entry.id   AF-A0A7W1QVK5-F1
#
_cell.length_a   1.000
_cell.length_b   1.000
_cell.length_c   1.000
_cell.angle_alpha   90.00
_cell.angle_beta   90.00
_cell.angle_gamma   90.00
#
_symmetry.space_group_name_H-M   'P 1'
#
loop_
_entity.id
_entity.type
_entity.pdbx_description
1 polymer ?
#
loop_
_entity_poly.entity_id
_entity_poly.type
_entity_poly.pdbx_seq_one_letter_code
_entity_poly.pdbx_strand_id
1 'polypeptide(L)' 'RMAFDRLRDRGVVTKLFNELGPRYQARPGGYLRILKFGFRQGDAAPMALVELIDRPDADVADSGEAKAA' A
#
# COMPACT_ATOMS: atom_id res chain seq x y z
N ARG A 1 -5.55 -22.27 -1.72
CA ARG A 1 -4.56 -21.19 -1.94
C ARG A 1 -5.12 -19.95 -1.24
N MET A 2 -4.97 -19.82 0.09
CA MET A 2 -5.85 -18.95 0.90
C MET A 2 -5.94 -17.49 0.44
N ALA A 3 -4.82 -16.88 0.04
CA ALA A 3 -4.80 -15.49 -0.41
C ALA A 3 -5.60 -15.29 -1.72
N PHE A 4 -5.44 -16.23 -2.67
CA PHE A 4 -6.19 -16.20 -3.93
C PHE A 4 -7.67 -16.50 -3.73
N ASP A 5 -8.01 -17.40 -2.80
CA ASP A 5 -9.38 -17.75 -2.48
C ASP A 5 -10.17 -16.52 -1.94
N ARG A 6 -9.49 -15.59 -1.26
CA ARG A 6 -10.06 -14.34 -0.73
C ARG A 6 -10.04 -13.18 -1.73
N LEU A 7 -8.93 -12.98 -2.43
CA LEU A 7 -8.73 -11.81 -3.29
C LEU A 7 -9.27 -12.02 -4.72
N ARG A 8 -9.29 -13.27 -5.19
CA ARG A 8 -9.74 -13.69 -6.54
C ARG A 8 -9.07 -12.96 -7.71
N ASP A 9 -7.97 -12.27 -7.45
CA ASP A 9 -7.20 -11.53 -8.43
C ASP A 9 -5.76 -12.02 -8.43
N ARG A 10 -5.28 -12.43 -9.61
CA ARG A 10 -3.92 -12.96 -9.77
C ARG A 10 -2.87 -11.86 -9.64
N GLY A 11 -3.11 -10.68 -10.22
CA GLY A 11 -2.16 -9.57 -10.19
C GLY A 11 -1.93 -9.06 -8.76
N VAL A 12 -3.00 -8.91 -7.98
CA VAL A 12 -2.92 -8.50 -6.58
C VAL A 12 -2.17 -9.55 -5.75
N VAL A 13 -2.45 -10.84 -5.95
CA VAL A 13 -1.74 -11.92 -5.25
C VAL A 13 -0.26 -11.94 -5.62
N THR A 14 0.08 -11.77 -6.90
CA THR A 14 1.48 -11.67 -7.33
C THR A 14 2.19 -10.50 -6.67
N LYS A 15 1.58 -9.30 -6.64
CA LYS A 15 2.14 -8.13 -5.96
C LYS A 15 2.31 -8.35 -4.45
N LEU A 16 1.33 -9.00 -3.81
CA LEU A 16 1.36 -9.28 -2.37
C LEU A 16 2.60 -10.10 -1.98
N PHE A 17 2.91 -11.15 -2.75
CA PHE A 17 4.03 -12.03 -2.42
C PHE A 17 5.38 -11.56 -2.97
N ASN A 18 5.41 -10.91 -4.14
CA ASN A 18 6.67 -10.52 -4.77
C ASN A 18 7.19 -9.16 -4.28
N GLU A 19 6.32 -8.22 -3.94
CA GLU A 19 6.71 -6.86 -3.55
C GLU A 19 6.47 -6.60 -2.07
N LEU A 20 5.25 -6.83 -1.58
CA LEU A 20 4.88 -6.46 -0.22
C LEU A 20 5.45 -7.43 0.83
N GLY A 21 5.52 -8.72 0.51
CA GLY A 21 6.10 -9.74 1.40
C GLY A 21 7.54 -9.42 1.81
N PRO A 22 8.47 -9.25 0.85
CA PRO A 22 9.84 -8.85 1.16
C PRO A 22 9.93 -7.50 1.87
N ARG A 23 9.11 -6.52 1.48
CA ARG A 23 9.10 -5.17 2.09
C ARG A 23 8.88 -5.21 3.61
N TYR A 24 8.00 -6.10 4.08
CA TYR A 24 7.61 -6.14 5.49
C TYR A 24 8.23 -7.29 6.28
N GLN A 25 9.20 -8.01 5.71
CA GLN A 25 9.76 -9.21 6.33
C GLN A 25 10.36 -8.96 7.73
N ALA A 26 11.00 -7.81 7.93
CA ALA A 26 11.64 -7.46 9.21
C ALA A 26 10.68 -6.80 10.23
N ARG A 27 9.43 -6.51 9.84
CA ARG A 27 8.49 -5.73 10.66
C ARG A 27 7.61 -6.63 11.53
N PRO A 28 7.65 -6.50 12.87
CA PRO A 28 6.79 -7.27 13.76
C PRO A 28 5.37 -6.66 13.83
N GLY A 29 4.59 -6.81 12.76
CA GLY A 29 3.20 -6.36 12.69
C GLY A 29 3.01 -4.85 12.44
N GLY A 30 1.74 -4.41 12.40
CA GLY A 30 1.40 -3.01 12.14
C GLY A 30 1.69 -2.56 10.71
N TYR A 31 1.14 -3.27 9.71
CA TYR A 31 1.38 -2.98 8.28
C TYR A 31 0.53 -1.81 7.74
N LEU A 32 -0.50 -1.39 8.49
CA LEU A 32 -1.43 -0.33 8.10
C LEU A 32 -1.40 0.83 9.09
N ARG A 33 -1.59 2.03 8.56
CA ARG A 33 -1.88 3.27 9.30
C ARG A 33 -3.29 3.73 8.97
N ILE A 34 -4.03 4.16 9.99
CA ILE A 34 -5.36 4.74 9.83
C ILE A 34 -5.34 6.17 10.37
N LEU A 35 -5.66 7.14 9.52
CA LEU A 35 -5.77 8.55 9.89
C LEU A 35 -7.23 9.00 9.79
N LYS A 36 -7.70 9.78 10.76
CA LYS A 36 -9.04 10.36 10.73
C LYS A 36 -9.11 11.40 9.61
N PHE A 37 -10.12 11.30 8.75
CA PHE A 37 -10.27 12.17 7.58
C PHE A 37 -11.61 12.93 7.60
N GLY A 38 -12.02 13.38 8.79
CA GLY A 38 -13.25 14.15 8.98
C GLY A 38 -14.51 13.39 8.56
N PHE A 39 -15.49 14.13 8.04
CA PHE A 39 -16.78 13.60 7.63
C PHE A 39 -17.02 13.85 6.13
N ARG A 40 -17.62 12.86 5.46
CA ARG A 40 -17.99 12.97 4.05
C ARG A 40 -19.13 13.98 3.88
N GLN A 41 -19.02 14.82 2.85
CA GLN A 41 -20.05 15.79 2.52
C GLN A 41 -21.32 15.08 2.02
N GLY A 42 -22.48 15.54 2.48
CA GLY A 42 -23.79 15.02 2.08
C GLY A 42 -24.42 14.09 3.12
N ASP A 43 -23.66 13.12 3.65
CA ASP A 43 -24.18 12.13 4.61
C ASP A 43 -23.48 12.14 5.97
N ALA A 44 -22.50 13.03 6.15
CA ALA A 44 -21.71 13.15 7.38
C ALA A 44 -21.11 11.80 7.85
N ALA A 45 -20.79 10.89 6.93
CA ALA A 45 -20.16 9.63 7.29
C ALA A 45 -18.70 9.86 7.76
N PRO A 46 -18.26 9.28 8.89
CA PRO A 46 -16.88 9.43 9.36
C PRO A 46 -15.92 8.72 8.40
N MET A 47 -14.95 9.47 7.87
CA MET A 47 -13.98 8.99 6.89
C MET A 47 -12.62 8.72 7.55
N ALA A 48 -11.87 7.80 6.94
CA ALA A 48 -10.49 7.54 7.32
C ALA A 48 -9.61 7.30 6.08
N LEU A 49 -8.37 7.76 6.16
CA LEU A 49 -7.33 7.42 5.20
C LEU A 49 -6.58 6.19 5.70
N VAL A 50 -6.52 5.15 4.88
CA VAL A 50 -5.82 3.90 5.19
C VAL A 50 -4.60 3.79 4.29
N GLU A 51 -3.42 3.67 4.91
CA GLU A 51 -2.14 3.63 4.20
C GLU A 51 -1.32 2.41 4.60
N LEU A 52 -0.51 1.92 3.67
CA LEU A 52 0.54 0.95 3.96
C LEU A 52 1.74 1.68 4.55
N ILE A 53 2.27 1.15 5.65
CA ILE A 53 3.48 1.66 6.30
C ILE A 53 4.70 1.42 5.39
N ASP A 54 5.78 2.19 5.52
CA ASP A 54 7.02 2.05 4.73
C ASP A 54 6.79 2.02 3.21
N ARG A 55 5.72 2.67 2.72
CA ARG A 55 5.55 2.92 1.30
C ARG A 55 6.71 3.83 0.85
N PRO A 56 7.43 3.51 -0.23
CA PRO A 56 8.43 4.43 -0.78
C PRO A 56 7.77 5.76 -1.13
N ASP A 57 8.46 6.87 -0.84
CA ASP A 57 7.99 8.21 -1.19
C ASP A 57 7.88 8.31 -2.72
N ALA A 58 6.81 8.93 -3.20
CA ALA A 58 6.57 9.07 -4.64
C ALA A 58 7.66 9.91 -5.34
N ASP A 59 8.37 10.76 -4.59
CA ASP A 59 9.37 11.69 -5.12
C ASP A 59 10.68 11.01 -5.57
N VAL A 60 10.94 9.76 -5.17
CA VAL A 60 12.11 8.99 -5.63
C VAL A 60 11.83 8.13 -6.86
N ALA A 61 10.57 8.02 -7.32
CA ALA A 61 10.21 7.24 -8.50
C ALA A 61 10.24 8.04 -9.81
N ASP A 62 10.34 9.38 -9.76
CA ASP A 62 10.42 10.27 -10.93
C ASP A 62 11.84 10.80 -11.21
N SER A 63 12.85 10.40 -10.43
CA SER A 63 14.26 10.74 -10.67
C SER A 63 15.00 9.62 -11.40
N GLY A 64 14.41 9.16 -12.50
CA GLY A 64 14.91 8.06 -13.32
C GLY A 64 15.18 8.44 -14.77
N GLU A 65 15.91 9.54 -15.05
CA GLU A 65 16.60 9.69 -16.34
C GLU A 65 17.71 10.76 -16.32
N ALA A 66 18.95 10.32 -16.11
CA ALA A 66 20.13 10.85 -16.81
C ALA A 66 21.16 9.73 -16.93
N LYS A 67 21.03 8.91 -17.98
CA LYS A 67 22.18 8.14 -18.47
C LYS A 67 23.28 9.15 -18.82
N ALA A 68 24.36 9.12 -18.05
CA ALA A 68 25.58 9.84 -18.36
C ALA A 68 26.29 9.21 -19.56
N ALA A 69 26.93 10.09 -20.34
CA ALA A 69 27.65 9.87 -21.59
C ALA A 69 28.80 8.86 -21.49
#